data_AF-A0A558BFS9-F1
#
_entry.id   AF-A0A558BFS9-F1
#
_cell.length_a   1.000
_cell.length_b   1.000
_cell.length_c   1.000
_cell.angle_alpha   90.00
_cell.angle_beta   90.00
_cell.angle_gamma   90.00
#
_symmetry.space_group_name_H-M   'P 1'
#
loop_
_entity.id
_entity.type
_entity.pdbx_description
1 polymer ?
#
loop_
_entity_poly.entity_id
_entity_poly.type
_entity_poly.pdbx_seq_one_letter_code
_entity_poly.pdbx_strand_id
1 'polypeptide(L)'
;VAALTAFHRPRAGILAEAGPDLLALETVPDVDEAVAMLAAIDGLGIPAWLSYTIDGERTRAGQPLEEAFAVAAGQEQVIAVGVNCCDPTHVPRALEVAREVSGKPVIAYPNSGERWDPVRGAWTGPSRFRPESLCGADFAGGCCRVRPADIAALAAACRDRSLPAVLVRR
;
A
#
# COMPACT_ATOMS: atom_id res chain seq x y z
N VAL A 1 -2.65 -7.97 -18.84
CA VAL A 1 -3.06 -8.89 -17.74
C VAL A 1 -2.44 -10.30 -17.82
N ALA A 2 -2.78 -11.21 -18.75
CA ALA A 2 -2.37 -12.63 -18.68
C ALA A 2 -0.84 -12.87 -18.56
N ALA A 3 -0.03 -12.15 -19.32
CA ALA A 3 1.43 -12.24 -19.22
C ALA A 3 1.97 -11.77 -17.86
N LEU A 4 1.39 -10.71 -17.27
CA LEU A 4 1.72 -10.24 -15.93
C LEU A 4 1.33 -11.28 -14.87
N THR A 5 0.17 -11.92 -15.02
CA THR A 5 -0.26 -12.98 -14.10
C THR A 5 0.73 -14.15 -14.13
N ALA A 6 1.15 -14.58 -15.33
CA ALA A 6 2.16 -15.62 -15.48
C ALA A 6 3.51 -15.22 -14.87
N PHE A 7 3.88 -13.94 -14.92
CA PHE A 7 5.09 -13.42 -14.29
C PHE A 7 5.02 -13.45 -12.75
N HIS A 8 3.90 -13.06 -12.15
CA HIS A 8 3.78 -13.00 -10.68
C HIS A 8 3.54 -14.36 -10.03
N ARG A 9 2.84 -15.28 -10.70
CA ARG A 9 2.37 -16.56 -10.12
C ARG A 9 3.47 -17.41 -9.48
N PRO A 10 4.66 -17.61 -10.09
CA PRO A 10 5.72 -18.42 -9.47
C PRO A 10 6.18 -17.85 -8.13
N ARG A 11 6.39 -16.53 -8.05
CA ARG A 11 6.80 -15.86 -6.81
C ARG A 11 5.70 -15.92 -5.74
N ALA A 12 4.45 -15.71 -6.14
CA ALA A 12 3.31 -15.81 -5.25
C ALA A 12 3.19 -17.21 -4.61
N GLY A 13 3.33 -18.27 -5.42
CA GLY A 13 3.30 -19.66 -4.94
C GLY A 13 4.40 -19.94 -3.92
N ILE A 14 5.64 -19.57 -4.23
CA ILE A 14 6.79 -19.77 -3.32
C ILE A 14 6.59 -19.02 -1.99
N LEU A 15 6.10 -17.78 -2.05
CA LEU A 15 5.82 -17.02 -0.83
C LEU A 15 4.69 -17.64 -0.02
N ALA A 16 3.63 -18.14 -0.66
CA ALA A 16 2.52 -18.80 0.03
C ALA A 16 2.96 -20.11 0.74
N GLU A 17 3.86 -20.89 0.15
CA GLU A 17 4.42 -22.10 0.76
C GLU A 17 5.16 -21.82 2.08
N ALA A 18 5.71 -20.61 2.26
CA ALA A 18 6.35 -20.21 3.51
C ALA A 18 5.34 -19.90 4.64
N GLY A 19 4.04 -19.94 4.36
CA GLY A 19 2.96 -19.71 5.34
C GLY A 19 2.94 -18.31 5.97
N PRO A 20 3.04 -17.20 5.20
CA PRO A 20 2.97 -15.86 5.75
C PRO A 20 1.55 -15.54 6.22
N ASP A 21 1.43 -14.62 7.18
CA ASP A 21 0.11 -14.13 7.63
C ASP A 21 -0.66 -13.38 6.52
N LEU A 22 0.05 -12.72 5.61
CA LEU A 22 -0.50 -12.03 4.44
C LEU A 22 0.55 -11.84 3.33
N LEU A 23 0.08 -11.52 2.12
CA LEU A 23 0.92 -11.03 1.02
C LEU A 23 0.75 -9.51 0.83
N ALA A 24 1.87 -8.79 0.81
CA ALA A 24 1.90 -7.37 0.50
C ALA A 24 2.03 -7.16 -1.02
N LEU A 25 0.93 -6.84 -1.71
CA LEU A 25 0.97 -6.43 -3.11
C LEU A 25 1.25 -4.93 -3.15
N GLU A 26 2.53 -4.58 -3.04
CA GLU A 26 2.96 -3.20 -2.80
C GLU A 26 3.63 -2.54 -4.02
N THR A 27 3.62 -1.20 -4.00
CA THR A 27 4.25 -0.36 -5.03
C THR A 27 3.72 -0.65 -6.43
N VAL A 28 2.43 -1.01 -6.53
CA VAL A 28 1.81 -1.33 -7.81
C VAL A 28 1.58 -0.01 -8.56
N PRO A 29 2.11 0.17 -9.77
CA PRO A 29 1.98 1.41 -10.53
C PRO A 29 0.72 1.44 -11.40
N ASP A 30 0.13 0.28 -11.70
CA ASP A 30 -0.84 0.09 -12.78
C ASP A 30 -2.02 -0.80 -12.33
N VAL A 31 -3.23 -0.44 -12.76
CA VAL A 31 -4.47 -1.22 -12.55
C VAL A 31 -4.38 -2.61 -13.19
N ASP A 32 -3.83 -2.73 -14.40
CA ASP A 32 -3.68 -4.01 -15.09
C ASP A 32 -2.73 -4.96 -14.35
N GLU A 33 -1.69 -4.42 -13.72
CA GLU A 33 -0.76 -5.19 -12.89
C GLU A 33 -1.44 -5.61 -11.58
N ALA A 34 -2.21 -4.74 -10.94
CA ALA A 34 -2.98 -5.10 -9.75
C ALA A 34 -3.95 -6.26 -10.03
N VAL A 35 -4.73 -6.18 -11.11
CA VAL A 35 -5.63 -7.27 -11.55
C VAL A 35 -4.83 -8.55 -11.79
N ALA A 36 -3.67 -8.44 -12.43
CA ALA A 36 -2.82 -9.58 -12.71
C ALA A 36 -2.23 -10.23 -11.45
N MET A 37 -1.84 -9.43 -10.44
CA MET A 37 -1.34 -9.91 -9.15
C MET A 37 -2.46 -10.59 -8.35
N LEU A 38 -3.68 -10.03 -8.32
CA LEU A 38 -4.83 -10.67 -7.68
C LEU A 38 -5.13 -12.04 -8.32
N ALA A 39 -5.15 -12.11 -9.65
CA ALA A 39 -5.31 -13.38 -10.35
C ALA A 39 -4.16 -14.37 -10.09
N ALA A 40 -2.95 -13.87 -9.79
CA ALA A 40 -1.79 -14.71 -9.49
C ALA A 40 -1.82 -15.30 -8.07
N ILE A 41 -2.44 -14.61 -7.11
CA ILE A 41 -2.61 -15.08 -5.73
C ILE A 41 -3.93 -15.82 -5.50
N ASP A 42 -4.85 -15.80 -6.47
CA ASP A 42 -6.12 -16.53 -6.39
C ASP A 42 -5.90 -18.03 -6.13
N GLY A 43 -6.69 -18.58 -5.21
CA GLY A 43 -6.60 -19.97 -4.77
C GLY A 43 -5.43 -20.30 -3.81
N LEU A 44 -4.54 -19.36 -3.48
CA LEU A 44 -3.44 -19.61 -2.54
C LEU A 44 -3.88 -19.64 -1.07
N GLY A 45 -5.09 -19.17 -0.75
CA GLY A 45 -5.63 -19.17 0.62
C GLY A 45 -4.98 -18.18 1.59
N ILE A 46 -4.07 -17.34 1.11
CA ILE A 46 -3.41 -16.29 1.90
C ILE A 46 -4.08 -14.94 1.62
N PRO A 47 -4.47 -14.17 2.66
CA PRO A 47 -5.00 -12.82 2.47
C PRO A 47 -3.92 -11.86 1.97
N ALA A 48 -4.33 -10.77 1.35
CA ALA A 48 -3.41 -9.75 0.84
C ALA A 48 -3.88 -8.34 1.16
N TRP A 49 -2.95 -7.39 1.19
CA TRP A 49 -3.29 -6.00 0.94
C TRP A 49 -2.82 -5.59 -0.45
N LEU A 50 -3.47 -4.58 -1.02
CA LEU A 50 -3.08 -3.97 -2.29
C LEU A 50 -2.74 -2.50 -2.05
N SER A 51 -1.50 -2.09 -2.36
CA SER A 51 -1.12 -0.69 -2.29
C SER A 51 -0.50 -0.17 -3.58
N TYR A 52 -0.99 0.98 -4.01
CA TYR A 52 -0.50 1.67 -5.20
C TYR A 52 0.61 2.66 -4.85
N THR A 53 1.55 2.84 -5.78
CA THR A 53 2.37 4.05 -5.81
C THR A 53 1.70 5.10 -6.69
N ILE A 54 1.68 6.34 -6.22
CA ILE A 54 0.82 7.41 -6.76
C ILE A 54 1.57 8.72 -6.99
N ASP A 55 0.99 9.57 -7.83
CA ASP A 55 1.35 10.96 -8.02
C ASP A 55 0.08 11.82 -8.07
N GLY A 56 -0.13 12.65 -7.04
CA GLY A 56 -1.41 13.30 -6.79
C GLY A 56 -2.53 12.26 -6.61
N GLU A 57 -3.61 12.43 -7.36
CA GLU A 57 -4.79 11.54 -7.35
C GLU A 57 -4.77 10.51 -8.49
N ARG A 58 -3.58 10.09 -8.92
CA ARG A 58 -3.41 9.07 -9.96
C ARG A 58 -2.35 8.05 -9.57
N THR A 59 -2.51 6.82 -10.06
CA THR A 59 -1.44 5.82 -10.04
C THR A 59 -0.24 6.32 -10.87
N ARG A 60 0.92 5.69 -10.71
CA ARG A 60 2.10 6.04 -11.54
C ARG A 60 1.94 5.72 -13.03
N ALA A 61 1.06 4.79 -13.40
CA ALA A 61 0.66 4.55 -14.79
C ALA A 61 -0.46 5.49 -15.28
N GLY A 62 -1.00 6.34 -14.40
CA GLY A 62 -1.87 7.44 -14.77
C GLY A 62 -3.37 7.13 -14.68
N GLN A 63 -3.80 6.01 -14.12
CA GLN A 63 -5.21 5.78 -13.80
C GLN A 63 -5.65 6.61 -12.59
N PRO A 64 -6.91 7.09 -12.54
CA PRO A 64 -7.47 7.74 -11.35
C PRO A 64 -7.55 6.75 -10.17
N LEU A 65 -7.44 7.25 -8.94
CA LEU A 65 -7.46 6.40 -7.73
C LEU A 65 -8.78 5.65 -7.56
N GLU A 66 -9.90 6.23 -8.01
CA GLU A 66 -11.20 5.58 -7.99
C GLU A 66 -11.19 4.29 -8.82
N GLU A 67 -10.61 4.32 -10.02
CA GLU A 67 -10.48 3.12 -10.85
C GLU A 67 -9.54 2.10 -10.19
N ALA A 68 -8.42 2.57 -9.63
CA ALA A 68 -7.44 1.72 -8.98
C ALA A 68 -8.00 0.99 -7.75
N PHE A 69 -8.67 1.70 -6.85
CA PHE A 69 -9.22 1.07 -5.64
C PHE A 69 -10.47 0.23 -5.91
N ALA A 70 -11.19 0.49 -7.01
CA ALA A 70 -12.33 -0.34 -7.42
C ALA A 70 -11.92 -1.79 -7.73
N VAL A 71 -10.67 -2.04 -8.13
CA VAL A 71 -10.14 -3.40 -8.37
C VAL A 71 -10.32 -4.33 -7.18
N ALA A 72 -10.20 -3.78 -5.96
CA ALA A 72 -10.32 -4.54 -4.73
C ALA A 72 -11.76 -4.62 -4.19
N ALA A 73 -12.70 -3.81 -4.70
CA ALA A 73 -14.06 -3.79 -4.18
C ALA A 73 -14.71 -5.18 -4.31
N GLY A 74 -15.28 -5.69 -3.21
CA GLY A 74 -15.87 -7.04 -3.17
C GLY A 74 -14.89 -8.22 -3.19
N GLN A 75 -13.58 -7.99 -3.32
CA GLN A 75 -12.57 -9.06 -3.28
C GLN A 75 -12.27 -9.46 -1.83
N GLU A 76 -12.78 -10.61 -1.36
CA GLU A 76 -12.59 -11.06 0.03
C GLU A 76 -11.12 -11.33 0.38
N GLN A 77 -10.33 -11.80 -0.59
CA GLN A 77 -8.90 -12.04 -0.41
C GLN A 77 -8.12 -10.76 -0.10
N VAL A 78 -8.62 -9.58 -0.52
CA VAL A 78 -7.98 -8.30 -0.25
C VAL A 78 -8.53 -7.71 1.06
N ILE A 79 -7.73 -7.71 2.12
CA ILE A 79 -8.15 -7.28 3.46
C ILE A 79 -7.94 -5.80 3.73
N ALA A 80 -7.08 -5.13 2.95
CA ALA A 80 -6.85 -3.70 3.03
C ALA A 80 -6.35 -3.13 1.70
N VAL A 81 -6.57 -1.84 1.48
CA VAL A 81 -6.07 -1.11 0.31
C VAL A 81 -5.42 0.22 0.68
N GLY A 82 -4.53 0.72 -0.16
CA GLY A 82 -4.10 2.11 0.00
C GLY A 82 -2.84 2.44 -0.77
N VAL A 83 -1.91 3.15 -0.15
CA VAL A 83 -0.77 3.73 -0.87
C VAL A 83 0.54 3.55 -0.15
N ASN A 84 1.59 3.36 -0.93
CA ASN A 84 2.96 3.36 -0.44
C ASN A 84 3.92 3.95 -1.47
N CYS A 85 5.14 4.22 -1.02
CA CYS A 85 6.20 4.75 -1.87
C CYS A 85 5.80 6.03 -2.65
N CYS A 86 4.96 6.87 -2.05
CA CYS A 86 4.51 8.14 -2.60
C CYS A 86 4.93 9.32 -1.69
N ASP A 87 4.67 10.55 -2.13
CA ASP A 87 4.83 11.73 -1.30
C ASP A 87 3.86 11.67 -0.10
N PRO A 88 4.31 11.88 1.15
CA PRO A 88 3.43 11.96 2.32
C PRO A 88 2.23 12.90 2.15
N THR A 89 2.38 13.97 1.37
CA THR A 89 1.30 14.95 1.16
C THR A 89 0.12 14.41 0.37
N HIS A 90 0.30 13.32 -0.39
CA HIS A 90 -0.79 12.71 -1.17
C HIS A 90 -1.63 11.72 -0.35
N VAL A 91 -1.12 11.28 0.82
CA VAL A 91 -1.74 10.21 1.59
C VAL A 91 -3.16 10.52 2.08
N PRO A 92 -3.47 11.69 2.67
CA PRO A 92 -4.80 11.93 3.23
C PRO A 92 -5.92 11.74 2.20
N ARG A 93 -5.78 12.36 1.03
CA ARG A 93 -6.74 12.23 -0.07
C ARG A 93 -6.84 10.79 -0.59
N ALA A 94 -5.71 10.10 -0.73
CA ALA A 94 -5.70 8.71 -1.18
C ALA A 94 -6.43 7.78 -0.20
N LEU A 95 -6.28 7.99 1.11
CA LEU A 95 -6.98 7.20 2.13
C LEU A 95 -8.50 7.41 2.09
N GLU A 96 -8.97 8.64 1.86
CA GLU A 96 -10.40 8.94 1.68
C GLU A 96 -10.98 8.17 0.50
N VAL A 97 -10.36 8.30 -0.68
CA VAL A 97 -10.83 7.63 -1.91
C VAL A 97 -10.77 6.11 -1.74
N ALA A 98 -9.67 5.58 -1.18
CA ALA A 98 -9.52 4.15 -0.94
C ALA A 98 -10.64 3.59 -0.07
N ARG A 99 -11.00 4.30 1.01
CA ARG A 99 -12.05 3.89 1.94
C ARG A 99 -13.42 3.94 1.29
N GLU A 100 -13.73 5.03 0.58
CA GLU A 100 -15.02 5.24 -0.09
C GLU A 100 -15.27 4.20 -1.19
N VAL A 101 -14.28 3.98 -2.05
CA VAL A 101 -14.44 3.16 -3.26
C VAL A 101 -14.38 1.67 -2.96
N SER A 102 -13.43 1.24 -2.10
CA SER A 102 -13.24 -0.19 -1.84
C SER A 102 -14.13 -0.73 -0.72
N GLY A 103 -14.58 0.14 0.20
CA GLY A 103 -15.25 -0.25 1.44
C GLY A 103 -14.37 -1.03 2.42
N LYS A 104 -13.04 -1.03 2.23
CA LYS A 104 -12.08 -1.82 3.01
C LYS A 104 -11.29 -0.97 4.02
N PRO A 105 -10.68 -1.60 5.04
CA PRO A 105 -9.61 -0.97 5.82
C PRO A 105 -8.54 -0.38 4.91
N VAL A 106 -7.95 0.74 5.34
CA VAL A 106 -6.97 1.46 4.52
C VAL A 106 -5.57 1.41 5.13
N ILE A 107 -4.57 1.29 4.26
CA ILE A 107 -3.16 1.20 4.62
C ILE A 107 -2.34 2.33 3.98
N ALA A 108 -1.44 2.97 4.74
CA ALA A 108 -0.51 3.94 4.19
C ALA A 108 0.91 3.84 4.76
N TYR A 109 1.90 3.84 3.87
CA TYR A 109 3.31 3.87 4.25
C TYR A 109 4.11 4.64 3.18
N PRO A 110 4.06 5.99 3.19
CA PRO A 110 4.73 6.83 2.19
C PRO A 110 6.25 6.86 2.38
N ASN A 111 6.95 7.49 1.43
CA ASN A 111 8.37 7.81 1.57
C ASN A 111 8.57 8.97 2.56
N SER A 112 9.82 9.33 2.88
CA SER A 112 10.09 10.51 3.72
C SER A 112 9.69 11.85 3.06
N GLY A 113 9.47 11.87 1.74
CA GLY A 113 9.27 13.07 0.93
C GLY A 113 10.58 13.68 0.39
N GLU A 114 11.75 13.15 0.79
CA GLU A 114 13.00 13.46 0.10
C GLU A 114 12.89 13.05 -1.39
N ARG A 115 13.63 13.73 -2.27
CA ARG A 115 13.66 13.41 -3.70
C ARG A 115 14.99 12.78 -4.08
N TRP A 116 14.92 11.72 -4.87
CA TRP A 116 16.10 11.14 -5.50
C TRP A 116 16.61 12.03 -6.63
N ASP A 117 17.88 12.43 -6.55
CA ASP A 117 18.61 13.08 -7.63
C ASP A 117 19.43 12.02 -8.38
N PRO A 118 19.03 11.64 -9.61
CA PRO A 118 19.73 10.59 -10.35
C PRO A 118 21.10 11.02 -10.88
N VAL A 119 21.36 12.32 -11.03
CA VAL A 119 22.66 12.84 -11.47
C VAL A 119 23.67 12.73 -10.33
N ARG A 120 23.25 13.04 -9.11
CA ARG A 120 24.09 12.94 -7.91
C ARG A 120 24.10 11.56 -7.27
N GLY A 121 23.14 10.69 -7.63
CA GLY A 121 22.95 9.41 -6.97
C GLY A 121 22.63 9.57 -5.47
N ALA A 122 21.88 10.61 -5.10
CA ALA A 122 21.65 10.97 -3.71
C ALA A 122 20.22 11.47 -3.45
N TRP A 123 19.76 11.25 -2.22
CA TRP A 123 18.52 11.85 -1.74
C TRP A 123 18.74 13.31 -1.33
N THR A 124 17.79 14.17 -1.69
CA THR A 124 17.87 15.62 -1.49
C THR A 124 16.58 16.18 -0.91
N GLY A 125 16.70 17.35 -0.26
CA GLY A 125 15.58 18.03 0.39
C GLY A 125 15.28 17.53 1.81
N PRO A 126 14.39 18.22 2.55
CA PRO A 126 14.01 17.83 3.89
C PRO A 126 12.93 16.73 3.88
N SER A 127 12.90 15.93 4.95
CA SER A 127 11.78 15.03 5.23
C SER A 127 10.48 15.81 5.46
N ARG A 128 9.44 15.42 4.72
CA ARG A 128 8.04 15.84 4.90
C ARG A 128 7.18 14.78 5.59
N PHE A 129 7.78 13.67 6.02
CA PHE A 129 7.07 12.67 6.83
C PHE A 129 6.58 13.32 8.13
N ARG A 130 5.29 13.18 8.39
CA ARG A 130 4.63 13.66 9.62
C ARG A 130 3.83 12.50 10.21
N PRO A 131 4.29 11.87 11.30
CA PRO A 131 3.59 10.78 11.98
C PRO A 131 2.07 10.96 12.08
N GLU A 132 1.63 12.15 12.46
CA GLU A 132 0.23 12.47 12.74
C GLU A 132 -0.64 12.41 11.47
N SER A 133 -0.07 12.68 10.29
CA SER A 133 -0.81 12.66 9.02
C SER A 133 -1.19 11.24 8.59
N LEU A 134 -0.60 10.22 9.20
CA LEU A 134 -0.89 8.81 8.91
C LEU A 134 -1.88 8.19 9.90
N CYS A 135 -2.26 8.89 10.96
CA CYS A 135 -3.20 8.34 11.95
C CYS A 135 -4.62 8.15 11.40
N GLY A 136 -4.94 8.61 10.18
CA GLY A 136 -6.20 8.26 9.50
C GLY A 136 -6.23 6.85 8.91
N ALA A 137 -5.07 6.18 8.79
CA ALA A 137 -4.97 4.84 8.22
C ALA A 137 -5.25 3.76 9.28
N ASP A 138 -5.85 2.64 8.88
CA ASP A 138 -6.05 1.48 9.77
C ASP A 138 -4.72 0.72 9.98
N PHE A 139 -3.86 0.74 8.95
CA PHE A 139 -2.49 0.27 9.02
C PHE A 139 -1.55 1.38 8.54
N ALA A 140 -0.52 1.69 9.31
CA ALA A 140 0.40 2.79 8.99
C ALA A 140 1.86 2.36 9.12
N GLY A 141 2.72 2.89 8.25
CA GLY A 141 4.15 2.62 8.27
C GLY A 141 4.96 3.65 7.49
N GLY A 142 6.12 3.25 6.99
CA GLY A 142 6.97 4.07 6.14
C GLY A 142 7.70 3.26 5.10
N CYS A 143 7.98 3.87 3.96
CA CYS A 143 8.71 3.29 2.83
C CYS A 143 10.11 3.92 2.73
N CYS A 144 10.53 4.39 1.54
CA CYS A 144 11.88 4.90 1.33
C CYS A 144 12.18 6.03 2.31
N ARG A 145 13.36 5.94 2.95
CA ARG A 145 13.94 6.96 3.83
C ARG A 145 13.21 7.21 5.16
N VAL A 146 12.14 6.47 5.45
CA VAL A 146 11.56 6.44 6.79
C VAL A 146 12.38 5.50 7.66
N ARG A 147 12.71 5.90 8.88
CA ARG A 147 13.63 5.19 9.77
C ARG A 147 12.90 4.62 11.00
N PRO A 148 13.53 3.70 11.76
CA PRO A 148 12.94 3.18 12.98
C PRO A 148 12.50 4.26 13.99
N ALA A 149 13.23 5.38 14.08
CA ALA A 149 12.84 6.51 14.93
C ALA A 149 11.53 7.18 14.47
N ASP A 150 11.31 7.30 13.16
CA ASP A 150 10.07 7.84 12.60
C ASP A 150 8.89 6.87 12.85
N ILE A 151 9.14 5.56 12.76
CA ILE A 151 8.13 4.53 13.09
C ILE A 151 7.78 4.57 14.58
N ALA A 152 8.75 4.76 15.46
CA ALA A 152 8.49 4.93 16.89
C ALA A 152 7.67 6.19 17.18
N ALA A 153 7.94 7.29 16.46
CA ALA A 153 7.15 8.52 16.54
C ALA A 153 5.73 8.33 15.98
N LEU A 154 5.56 7.58 14.88
CA LEU A 154 4.27 7.18 14.33
C LEU A 154 3.44 6.37 15.33
N ALA A 155 4.04 5.33 15.92
CA ALA A 155 3.39 4.56 16.97
C ALA A 155 3.00 5.45 18.15
N ALA A 156 3.82 6.45 18.49
CA ALA A 156 3.51 7.41 19.54
C ALA A 156 2.34 8.33 19.23
N ALA A 157 2.31 8.88 18.02
CA ALA A 157 1.29 9.81 17.57
C ALA A 157 -0.09 9.14 17.46
N CYS A 158 -0.14 7.87 17.04
CA CYS A 158 -1.41 7.16 16.79
C CYS A 158 -1.85 6.23 17.94
N ARG A 159 -1.18 6.25 19.10
CA ARG A 159 -1.37 5.31 20.23
C ARG A 159 -2.79 5.30 20.83
N ASP A 160 -3.50 6.42 20.76
CA ASP A 160 -4.87 6.55 21.32
C ASP A 160 -5.97 6.15 20.34
N ARG A 161 -5.63 5.59 19.18
CA ARG A 161 -6.64 5.02 18.27
C ARG A 161 -6.97 3.59 18.69
N SER A 162 -8.23 3.37 19.04
CA SER A 162 -8.80 2.02 19.05
C SER A 162 -8.70 1.45 17.63
N LEU A 163 -7.68 0.63 17.38
CA LEU A 163 -7.61 -0.17 16.15
C LEU A 163 -8.86 -1.06 16.13
N PRO A 164 -9.64 -1.08 15.03
CA PRO A 164 -10.65 -2.10 14.89
C PRO A 164 -9.94 -3.46 14.91
N ALA A 165 -10.39 -4.36 15.77
CA ALA A 165 -9.91 -5.73 15.80
C ALA A 165 -10.24 -6.39 14.45
N VAL A 166 -9.32 -6.31 13.49
CA VAL A 166 -9.41 -7.14 12.29
C VAL A 166 -9.09 -8.55 12.75
N LEU A 167 -10.15 -9.31 12.93
CA LEU A 167 -10.13 -10.72 13.26
C LEU A 167 -9.53 -11.47 12.06
N VAL A 168 -8.20 -11.55 11.99
CA VAL A 168 -7.55 -12.59 11.18
C VAL A 168 -7.92 -13.91 11.85
N ARG A 169 -9.05 -14.50 11.45
CA ARG A 169 -9.41 -15.85 11.87
C ARG A 169 -8.35 -16.77 11.28
N ARG A 170 -7.52 -17.31 12.17
CA ARG A 170 -6.70 -18.49 11.90
C ARG A 170 -7.57 -19.66 11.48
#